data_AF-A0A1M5N6H1-F1
#
_entry.id   AF-A0A1M5N6H1-F1
#
_cell.length_a   1.000
_cell.length_b   1.000
_cell.length_c   1.000
_cell.angle_alpha   90.00
_cell.angle_beta   90.00
_cell.angle_gamma   90.00
#
_symmetry.space_group_name_H-M   'P 1'
#
loop_
_entity.id
_entity.type
_entity.pdbx_description
1 polymer ?
#
loop_
_entity_poly.entity_id
_entity_poly.type
_entity_poly.pdbx_seq_one_letter_code
_entity_poly.pdbx_strand_id
1 'polypeptide(L)'
;MKPVDPVGQPGEVRLTFSRLADRRPVETVVERDDGVVFAMRGAGGGSDLPHDLVHALVETELGMADGIWGCVADGVVWGSMRHVSGRQPPHAAERSARLKRERAAAIQRAEGVADLVARSARGAQVLPGEAAGLGLPPDRLAAAADALADAGRRWRALPVGETWTLDWRPLVSSRGRPPAPPASRPRGRRRGR
;
A
#
# COMPACT_ATOMS: atom_id res chain seq x y z
N MET A 1 17.98 -30.11 -6.97
CA MET A 1 17.92 -28.65 -7.20
C MET A 1 16.49 -28.23 -6.94
N LYS A 2 16.23 -27.58 -5.79
CA LYS A 2 14.86 -27.13 -5.45
C LYS A 2 14.52 -25.89 -6.29
N PRO A 3 13.29 -25.74 -6.79
CA PRO A 3 12.88 -24.51 -7.47
C PRO A 3 12.96 -23.36 -6.46
N VAL A 4 13.60 -22.27 -6.88
CA VAL A 4 13.63 -21.00 -6.15
C VAL A 4 12.25 -20.38 -6.34
N ASP A 5 11.60 -20.01 -5.24
CA ASP A 5 10.30 -19.34 -5.28
C ASP A 5 10.38 -18.09 -6.18
N PRO A 6 9.31 -17.77 -6.93
CA PRO A 6 9.30 -16.55 -7.73
C PRO A 6 9.45 -15.35 -6.79
N VAL A 7 10.49 -14.55 -7.03
CA VAL A 7 10.70 -13.22 -6.47
C VAL A 7 9.36 -12.47 -6.55
N GLY A 8 8.91 -11.94 -5.41
CA GLY A 8 7.66 -11.18 -5.30
C GLY A 8 7.57 -10.12 -6.40
N GLN A 9 6.35 -9.86 -6.87
CA GLN A 9 6.13 -8.87 -7.92
C GLN A 9 6.71 -7.52 -7.47
N PRO A 10 7.40 -6.77 -8.35
CA PRO A 10 8.02 -5.50 -7.97
C PRO A 10 6.97 -4.54 -7.41
N GLY A 11 7.27 -3.93 -6.27
CA GLY A 11 6.41 -2.99 -5.55
C GLY A 11 5.57 -3.61 -4.42
N GLU A 12 5.90 -4.80 -3.91
CA GLU A 12 5.24 -5.39 -2.75
C GLU A 12 5.81 -4.85 -1.42
N VAL A 13 4.93 -4.63 -0.45
CA VAL A 13 5.30 -4.28 0.93
C VAL A 13 4.56 -5.19 1.89
N ARG A 14 5.29 -5.96 2.69
CA ARG A 14 4.73 -6.72 3.81
C ARG A 14 4.76 -5.87 5.07
N LEU A 15 3.61 -5.79 5.73
CA LEU A 15 3.39 -4.99 6.93
C LEU A 15 3.00 -5.92 8.07
N THR A 16 3.74 -5.87 9.18
CA THR A 16 3.39 -6.62 10.39
C THR A 16 3.13 -5.65 11.53
N PHE A 17 1.88 -5.59 11.97
CA PHE A 17 1.40 -4.73 13.05
C PHE A 17 1.33 -5.51 14.36
N SER A 18 2.04 -5.06 15.38
CA SER A 18 2.02 -5.68 16.72
C SER A 18 0.98 -5.01 17.60
N ARG A 19 0.04 -5.78 18.15
CA ARG A 19 -0.92 -5.28 19.13
C ARG A 19 -0.24 -5.15 20.48
N LEU A 20 0.07 -3.92 20.86
CA LEU A 20 0.53 -3.60 22.21
C LEU A 20 -0.64 -3.38 23.17
N ALA A 21 -0.32 -3.29 24.47
CA ALA A 21 -1.30 -2.95 25.50
C ALA A 21 -2.02 -1.62 25.17
N ASP A 22 -3.24 -1.46 25.68
CA ASP A 22 -4.02 -0.26 25.40
C ASP A 22 -3.30 1.02 25.84
N ARG A 23 -3.52 2.11 25.09
CA ARG A 23 -2.81 3.40 25.23
C ARG A 23 -1.31 3.34 24.89
N ARG A 24 -0.82 2.25 24.29
CA ARG A 24 0.50 2.19 23.63
C ARG A 24 0.35 2.38 22.13
N PRO A 25 1.34 3.01 21.47
CA PRO A 25 1.35 3.11 20.01
C PRO A 25 1.45 1.70 19.39
N VAL A 26 0.98 1.55 18.16
CA VAL A 26 1.29 0.34 17.38
C VAL A 26 2.78 0.30 17.03
N GLU A 27 3.36 -0.89 16.98
CA GLU A 27 4.65 -1.11 16.32
C GLU A 27 4.42 -1.83 15.00
N THR A 28 4.96 -1.27 13.92
CA THR A 28 4.83 -1.83 12.58
C THR A 28 6.20 -2.14 12.02
N VAL A 29 6.39 -3.38 11.57
CA VAL A 29 7.53 -3.80 10.75
C VAL A 29 7.12 -3.70 9.29
N VAL A 30 7.97 -3.08 8.47
CA VAL A 30 7.76 -2.87 7.04
C VAL A 30 8.88 -3.56 6.29
N GLU A 31 8.54 -4.59 5.53
CA GLU A 31 9.45 -5.35 4.69
C GLU A 31 9.15 -5.04 3.22
N ARG A 32 10.10 -4.42 2.53
CA ARG A 32 10.00 -4.13 1.09
C ARG A 32 10.55 -5.30 0.27
N ASP A 33 10.02 -5.46 -0.92
CA ASP A 33 10.47 -6.44 -1.92
C ASP A 33 11.98 -6.36 -2.24
N ASP A 34 12.58 -5.18 -2.13
CA ASP A 34 14.03 -4.96 -2.29
C ASP A 34 14.89 -5.42 -1.09
N GLY A 35 14.26 -6.05 -0.09
CA GLY A 35 14.90 -6.63 1.08
C GLY A 35 15.25 -5.62 2.19
N VAL A 36 14.89 -4.35 2.03
CA VAL A 36 15.06 -3.35 3.10
C VAL A 36 13.93 -3.48 4.11
N VAL A 37 14.29 -3.50 5.39
CA VAL A 37 13.34 -3.58 6.51
C VAL A 37 13.40 -2.31 7.34
N PHE A 38 12.21 -1.80 7.67
CA PHE A 38 12.03 -0.66 8.56
C PHE A 38 11.12 -1.04 9.73
N ALA A 39 11.24 -0.28 10.82
CA ALA A 39 10.28 -0.28 11.91
C ALA A 39 9.75 1.14 12.10
N MET A 40 8.47 1.25 12.44
CA MET A 40 7.83 2.52 12.79
C MET A 40 6.94 2.34 14.02
N ARG A 41 6.76 3.46 14.74
CA ARG A 41 5.72 3.58 15.78
C ARG A 41 4.63 4.48 15.21
N GLY A 42 3.52 3.86 14.84
CA GLY A 42 2.39 4.53 14.20
C GLY A 42 1.49 5.23 15.20
N ALA A 43 0.68 6.16 14.70
CA ALA A 43 -0.44 6.72 15.45
C ALA A 43 -1.58 5.70 15.57
N GLY A 44 -2.36 5.80 16.65
CA GLY A 44 -3.36 4.79 17.02
C GLY A 44 -2.73 3.60 17.76
N GLY A 45 -3.41 2.47 17.75
CA GLY A 45 -3.08 1.33 18.62
C GLY A 45 -3.90 1.33 19.90
N GLY A 46 -3.72 0.28 20.73
CA GLY A 46 -4.77 -0.12 21.65
C GLY A 46 -6.03 -0.50 20.87
N SER A 47 -7.23 -0.14 21.35
CA SER A 47 -8.50 -0.55 20.75
C SER A 47 -8.82 0.06 19.38
N ASP A 48 -8.17 1.16 19.01
CA ASP A 48 -8.40 1.83 17.73
C ASP A 48 -7.52 1.25 16.63
N LEU A 49 -8.06 1.21 15.42
CA LEU A 49 -7.32 0.73 14.26
C LEU A 49 -6.12 1.65 14.02
N PRO A 50 -4.89 1.11 13.87
CA PRO A 50 -3.72 1.92 13.61
C PRO A 50 -3.83 2.71 12.32
N HIS A 51 -3.36 3.96 12.32
CA HIS A 51 -3.44 4.85 11.15
C HIS A 51 -2.75 4.26 9.92
N ASP A 52 -1.57 3.66 10.12
CA ASP A 52 -0.79 3.01 9.08
C ASP A 52 -1.52 1.77 8.48
N LEU A 53 -2.30 1.06 9.30
CA LEU A 53 -3.15 -0.06 8.86
C LEU A 53 -4.40 0.44 8.11
N VAL A 54 -4.96 1.59 8.50
CA VAL A 54 -6.04 2.26 7.75
C VAL A 54 -5.57 2.54 6.32
N HIS A 55 -4.41 3.19 6.15
CA HIS A 55 -3.85 3.44 4.82
C HIS A 55 -3.64 2.14 4.02
N ALA A 56 -3.09 1.10 4.65
CA ALA A 56 -2.83 -0.16 3.95
C ALA A 56 -4.11 -0.82 3.44
N LEU A 57 -5.16 -0.84 4.26
CA LEU A 57 -6.46 -1.41 3.90
C LEU A 57 -7.17 -0.55 2.85
N VAL A 58 -7.24 0.75 3.05
CA VAL A 58 -7.90 1.68 2.10
C VAL A 58 -7.24 1.62 0.74
N GLU A 59 -5.91 1.65 0.68
CA GLU A 59 -5.18 1.55 -0.58
C GLU A 59 -5.43 0.21 -1.27
N THR A 60 -5.46 -0.89 -0.51
CA THR A 60 -5.73 -2.23 -1.03
C THR A 60 -7.14 -2.35 -1.59
N GLU A 61 -8.16 -1.96 -0.81
CA GLU A 61 -9.58 -2.05 -1.19
C GLU A 61 -9.90 -1.17 -2.39
N LEU A 62 -9.31 0.02 -2.44
CA LEU A 62 -9.53 0.98 -3.53
C LEU A 62 -8.62 0.77 -4.74
N GLY A 63 -7.59 -0.07 -4.62
CA GLY A 63 -6.60 -0.27 -5.68
C GLY A 63 -5.72 0.95 -5.92
N MET A 64 -5.43 1.73 -4.88
CA MET A 64 -4.60 2.92 -4.97
C MET A 64 -3.12 2.53 -4.96
N ALA A 65 -2.47 2.61 -6.12
CA ALA A 65 -1.06 2.28 -6.27
C ALA A 65 -0.10 3.44 -5.95
N ASP A 66 -0.61 4.66 -5.82
CA ASP A 66 0.15 5.90 -5.63
C ASP A 66 -0.06 6.54 -4.24
N GLY A 67 -0.66 5.79 -3.30
CA GLY A 67 -0.85 6.18 -1.90
C GLY A 67 0.44 6.13 -1.07
N ILE A 68 0.29 6.07 0.26
CA ILE A 68 1.39 6.03 1.22
C ILE A 68 2.22 4.77 1.02
N TRP A 69 1.58 3.60 0.93
CA TRP A 69 2.29 2.33 0.79
C TRP A 69 2.83 2.11 -0.61
N GLY A 70 2.13 2.60 -1.63
CA GLY A 70 2.68 2.69 -2.98
C GLY A 70 3.93 3.56 -3.08
N CYS A 71 3.96 4.68 -2.37
CA CYS A 71 5.16 5.49 -2.25
C CYS A 71 6.29 4.74 -1.54
N VAL A 72 6.01 4.03 -0.44
CA VAL A 72 7.00 3.23 0.29
C VAL A 72 7.56 2.10 -0.58
N ALA A 73 6.71 1.40 -1.31
CA ALA A 73 7.10 0.37 -2.28
C ALA A 73 8.15 0.92 -3.26
N ASP A 74 7.89 2.12 -3.81
CA ASP A 74 8.78 2.80 -4.77
C ASP A 74 10.04 3.44 -4.16
N GLY A 75 10.23 3.33 -2.84
CA GLY A 75 11.43 3.74 -2.12
C GLY A 75 11.31 5.06 -1.37
N VAL A 76 10.09 5.55 -1.12
CA VAL A 76 9.88 6.63 -0.15
C VAL A 76 10.12 6.09 1.27
N VAL A 77 10.90 6.85 2.03
CA VAL A 77 11.15 6.59 3.46
C VAL A 77 10.64 7.79 4.25
N TRP A 78 9.65 7.58 5.11
CA TRP A 78 9.08 8.61 5.98
C TRP A 78 9.97 8.87 7.20
N GLY A 79 9.84 10.05 7.83
CA GLY A 79 10.64 10.39 9.01
C GLY A 79 10.37 9.48 10.22
N SER A 80 9.20 8.86 10.27
CA SER A 80 8.81 7.87 11.28
C SER A 80 9.44 6.47 11.06
N MET A 81 10.05 6.23 9.89
CA MET A 81 10.64 4.94 9.54
C MET A 81 12.10 4.87 10.00
N ARG A 82 12.36 3.97 10.95
CA ARG A 82 13.71 3.63 11.37
C ARG A 82 14.18 2.40 10.60
N HIS A 83 15.33 2.51 9.94
CA HIS A 83 15.97 1.37 9.28
C HIS A 83 16.33 0.28 10.30
N VAL A 84 16.09 -0.97 9.95
CA VAL A 84 16.36 -2.16 10.79
C VAL A 84 17.41 -3.04 10.13
N SER A 85 17.21 -3.41 8.86
CA SER A 85 18.11 -4.32 8.14
C SER A 85 17.97 -4.17 6.62
N GLY A 86 18.83 -4.87 5.86
CA GLY A 86 18.86 -4.80 4.41
C GLY A 86 19.68 -3.61 3.89
N ARG A 87 20.23 -3.77 2.68
CA ARG A 87 21.08 -2.74 2.06
C ARG A 87 20.20 -1.69 1.40
N GLN A 88 20.28 -0.45 1.87
CA GLN A 88 19.65 0.66 1.16
C GLN A 88 20.37 0.94 -0.17
N PRO A 89 19.64 1.21 -1.26
CA PRO A 89 20.25 1.62 -2.53
C PRO A 89 21.10 2.89 -2.37
N PRO A 90 22.15 3.07 -3.19
CA PRO A 90 22.84 4.36 -3.28
C PRO A 90 21.84 5.50 -3.50
N HIS A 91 22.07 6.65 -2.88
CA HIS A 91 21.22 7.84 -3.03
C HIS A 91 19.75 7.63 -2.59
N ALA A 92 19.46 6.65 -1.73
CA ALA A 92 18.09 6.37 -1.26
C ALA A 92 17.40 7.60 -0.64
N ALA A 93 18.13 8.42 0.13
CA ALA A 93 17.59 9.63 0.73
C ALA A 93 17.19 10.68 -0.32
N GLU A 94 18.03 10.91 -1.33
CA GLU A 94 17.77 11.86 -2.42
C GLU A 94 16.60 11.39 -3.30
N ARG A 95 16.54 10.08 -3.60
CA ARG A 95 15.43 9.46 -4.31
C ARG A 95 14.12 9.61 -3.53
N SER A 96 14.13 9.29 -2.23
CA SER A 96 12.97 9.44 -1.34
C SER A 96 12.48 10.90 -1.33
N ALA A 97 13.39 11.87 -1.16
CA ALA A 97 13.04 13.29 -1.17
C ALA A 97 12.45 13.75 -2.51
N ARG A 98 12.99 13.26 -3.63
CA ARG A 98 12.46 13.53 -4.97
C ARG A 98 11.05 12.96 -5.15
N LEU A 99 10.84 11.68 -4.82
CA LEU A 99 9.55 11.00 -4.94
C LEU A 99 8.47 11.69 -4.09
N LYS A 100 8.79 12.12 -2.86
CA LYS A 100 7.85 12.88 -2.01
C LYS A 100 7.38 14.17 -2.66
N ARG A 101 8.28 14.89 -3.36
CA ARG A 101 7.92 16.11 -4.09
C ARG A 101 7.07 15.80 -5.31
N GLU A 102 7.49 14.83 -6.11
CA GLU A 102 6.78 14.41 -7.33
C GLU A 102 5.36 13.89 -7.04
N ARG A 103 5.15 13.27 -5.86
CA ARG A 103 3.89 12.64 -5.47
C ARG A 103 3.10 13.41 -4.42
N ALA A 104 3.47 14.65 -4.11
CA ALA A 104 2.85 15.44 -3.04
C ALA A 104 1.31 15.50 -3.15
N ALA A 105 0.79 15.68 -4.37
CA ALA A 105 -0.66 15.70 -4.62
C ALA A 105 -1.33 14.33 -4.41
N ALA A 106 -0.69 13.23 -4.84
CA ALA A 106 -1.19 11.87 -4.63
C ALA A 106 -1.20 11.50 -3.14
N ILE A 107 -0.15 11.88 -2.40
CA ILE A 107 -0.05 11.70 -0.95
C ILE A 107 -1.18 12.46 -0.24
N GLN A 108 -1.39 13.74 -0.56
CA GLN A 108 -2.49 14.53 0.00
C GLN A 108 -3.86 13.92 -0.30
N ARG A 109 -4.07 13.43 -1.52
CA ARG A 109 -5.30 12.71 -1.89
C ARG A 109 -5.47 11.43 -1.07
N ALA A 110 -4.40 10.65 -0.86
CA ALA A 110 -4.45 9.42 -0.07
C ALA A 110 -4.84 9.70 1.38
N GLU A 111 -4.29 10.75 1.99
CA GLU A 111 -4.71 11.20 3.33
C GLU A 111 -6.20 11.57 3.38
N GLY A 112 -6.68 12.35 2.39
CA GLY A 112 -8.09 12.73 2.31
C GLY A 112 -9.02 11.52 2.12
N VAL A 113 -8.64 10.56 1.28
CA VAL A 113 -9.41 9.33 1.07
C VAL A 113 -9.42 8.46 2.33
N ALA A 114 -8.26 8.25 2.97
CA ALA A 114 -8.16 7.47 4.20
C ALA A 114 -8.99 8.09 5.34
N ASP A 115 -8.95 9.42 5.51
CA ASP A 115 -9.79 10.13 6.49
C ASP A 115 -11.28 9.94 6.19
N LEU A 116 -11.70 10.17 4.94
CA LEU A 116 -13.10 10.05 4.54
C LEU A 116 -13.64 8.63 4.76
N VAL A 117 -12.89 7.61 4.35
CA VAL A 117 -13.27 6.21 4.56
C VAL A 117 -13.33 5.89 6.05
N ALA A 118 -12.34 6.33 6.85
CA ALA A 118 -12.32 6.11 8.29
C ALA A 118 -13.51 6.78 9.01
N ARG A 119 -13.88 8.00 8.62
CA ARG A 119 -15.07 8.68 9.14
C ARG A 119 -16.35 7.93 8.74
N SER A 120 -16.46 7.54 7.48
CA SER A 120 -17.62 6.79 6.97
C SER A 120 -17.79 5.45 7.69
N ALA A 121 -16.70 4.72 7.94
CA ALA A 121 -16.71 3.47 8.71
C ALA A 121 -17.18 3.63 10.17
N ARG A 122 -17.08 4.84 10.73
CA ARG A 122 -17.62 5.20 12.06
C ARG A 122 -19.05 5.74 12.01
N GLY A 123 -19.70 5.73 10.84
CA GLY A 123 -21.05 6.26 10.63
C GLY A 123 -21.12 7.79 10.62
N ALA A 124 -20.00 8.49 10.44
CA ALA A 124 -20.02 9.94 10.31
C ALA A 124 -20.67 10.37 8.99
N GLN A 125 -21.36 11.51 9.02
CA GLN A 125 -21.93 12.09 7.82
C GLN A 125 -20.83 12.51 6.83
N VAL A 126 -20.98 12.09 5.58
CA VAL A 126 -20.16 12.54 4.45
C VAL A 126 -20.79 13.81 3.87
N LEU A 127 -19.99 14.86 3.69
CA LEU A 127 -20.51 16.10 3.15
C LEU A 127 -20.83 15.96 1.65
N PRO A 128 -21.86 16.68 1.14
CA PRO A 128 -22.16 16.66 -0.29
C PRO A 128 -20.94 17.02 -1.13
N GLY A 129 -20.62 16.19 -2.13
CA GLY A 129 -19.50 16.42 -3.06
C GLY A 129 -18.11 16.05 -2.53
N GLU A 130 -17.96 15.71 -1.24
CA GLU A 130 -16.67 15.38 -0.63
C GLU A 130 -16.01 14.15 -1.30
N ALA A 131 -16.75 13.04 -1.41
CA ALA A 131 -16.27 11.84 -2.09
C ALA A 131 -15.96 12.10 -3.57
N ALA A 132 -16.80 12.89 -4.25
CA ALA A 132 -16.59 13.25 -5.65
C ALA A 132 -15.32 14.09 -5.85
N GLY A 133 -15.03 15.02 -4.93
CA GLY A 133 -13.80 15.83 -4.93
C GLY A 133 -12.52 15.00 -4.81
N LEU A 134 -12.61 13.81 -4.21
CA LEU A 134 -11.51 12.84 -4.11
C LEU A 134 -11.51 11.80 -5.25
N GLY A 135 -12.47 11.90 -6.17
CA GLY A 135 -12.66 10.93 -7.26
C GLY A 135 -13.09 9.55 -6.76
N LEU A 136 -13.82 9.49 -5.65
CA LEU A 136 -14.27 8.26 -5.01
C LEU A 136 -15.77 8.04 -5.29
N PRO A 137 -16.14 7.03 -6.09
CA PRO A 137 -17.54 6.66 -6.28
C PRO A 137 -18.22 6.25 -4.95
N PRO A 138 -19.51 6.57 -4.73
CA PRO A 138 -20.19 6.28 -3.48
C PRO A 138 -20.20 4.79 -3.08
N ASP A 139 -20.35 3.89 -4.05
CA ASP A 139 -20.29 2.44 -3.86
C ASP A 139 -18.91 1.96 -3.41
N ARG A 140 -17.85 2.55 -3.97
CA ARG A 140 -16.46 2.26 -3.58
C ARG A 140 -16.15 2.80 -2.19
N LEU A 141 -16.67 3.98 -1.84
CA LEU A 141 -16.58 4.52 -0.48
C LEU A 141 -17.28 3.60 0.52
N ALA A 142 -18.52 3.18 0.24
CA ALA A 142 -19.27 2.29 1.12
C ALA A 142 -18.54 0.95 1.33
N ALA A 143 -18.08 0.32 0.24
CA ALA A 143 -17.33 -0.94 0.33
C ALA A 143 -16.04 -0.81 1.15
N ALA A 144 -15.25 0.25 0.94
CA ALA A 144 -14.04 0.49 1.71
C ALA A 144 -14.34 0.81 3.18
N ALA A 145 -15.45 1.51 3.47
CA ALA A 145 -15.88 1.81 4.83
C ALA A 145 -16.31 0.54 5.58
N ASP A 146 -17.06 -0.36 4.93
CA ASP A 146 -17.46 -1.66 5.49
C ASP A 146 -16.23 -2.51 5.78
N ALA A 147 -15.30 -2.62 4.83
CA ALA A 147 -14.04 -3.35 5.03
C ALA A 147 -13.23 -2.79 6.21
N LEU A 148 -13.19 -1.47 6.37
CA LEU A 148 -12.47 -0.83 7.48
C LEU A 148 -13.19 -1.02 8.83
N ALA A 149 -14.52 -1.02 8.84
CA ALA A 149 -15.31 -1.34 10.02
C ALA A 149 -15.07 -2.79 10.48
N ASP A 150 -15.00 -3.73 9.54
CA ASP A 150 -14.68 -5.14 9.76
C ASP A 150 -13.26 -5.31 10.31
N ALA A 151 -12.30 -4.61 9.70
CA ALA A 151 -10.92 -4.59 10.18
C ALA A 151 -10.81 -4.00 11.60
N GLY A 152 -11.58 -2.95 11.90
CA GLY A 152 -11.67 -2.40 13.26
C GLY A 152 -12.16 -3.43 14.28
N ARG A 153 -13.16 -4.25 13.93
CA ARG A 153 -13.62 -5.35 14.79
C ARG A 153 -12.53 -6.41 14.99
N ARG A 154 -11.86 -6.80 13.90
CA ARG A 154 -10.74 -7.77 13.96
C ARG A 154 -9.58 -7.26 14.81
N TRP A 155 -9.20 -5.99 14.67
CA TRP A 155 -8.13 -5.40 15.45
C TRP A 155 -8.47 -5.35 16.95
N ARG A 156 -9.72 -5.00 17.30
CA ARG A 156 -10.18 -5.03 18.70
C ARG A 156 -10.16 -6.43 19.30
N ALA A 157 -10.45 -7.45 18.51
CA ALA A 157 -10.41 -8.85 18.93
C ALA A 157 -8.99 -9.44 18.98
N LEU A 158 -7.99 -8.77 18.39
CA LEU A 158 -6.61 -9.23 18.38
C LEU A 158 -6.02 -9.15 19.80
N PRO A 159 -5.56 -10.26 20.39
CA PRO A 159 -4.96 -10.25 21.72
C PRO A 159 -3.71 -9.35 21.80
N VAL A 160 -3.44 -8.80 22.98
CA VAL A 160 -2.19 -8.09 23.23
C VAL A 160 -1.01 -9.06 23.10
N GLY A 161 0.02 -8.65 22.38
CA GLY A 161 1.20 -9.45 22.05
C GLY A 161 1.09 -10.17 20.69
N GLU A 162 -0.11 -10.28 20.13
CA GLU A 162 -0.31 -10.86 18.80
C GLU A 162 -0.03 -9.86 17.67
N THR A 163 0.16 -10.38 16.47
CA THR A 163 0.43 -9.59 15.29
C THR A 163 -0.63 -9.76 14.21
N TRP A 164 -0.76 -8.75 13.36
CA TRP A 164 -1.49 -8.83 12.11
C TRP A 164 -0.54 -8.52 10.96
N THR A 165 -0.33 -9.50 10.08
CA THR A 165 0.42 -9.31 8.84
C THR A 165 -0.50 -9.07 7.64
N LEU A 166 -0.14 -8.09 6.81
CA LEU A 166 -0.80 -7.74 5.56
C LEU A 166 0.26 -7.59 4.47
N ASP A 167 0.05 -8.24 3.33
CA ASP A 167 0.84 -8.01 2.12
C ASP A 167 0.13 -6.94 1.28
N TRP A 168 0.70 -5.74 1.21
CA TRP A 168 0.24 -4.68 0.32
C TRP A 168 0.86 -4.87 -1.06
N ARG A 169 0.02 -4.80 -2.10
CA ARG A 169 0.44 -4.99 -3.49
C ARG A 169 -0.34 -3.99 -4.36
N PRO A 170 0.29 -3.31 -5.33
CA PRO A 170 -0.46 -2.53 -6.29
C PRO A 170 -1.31 -3.49 -7.12
N LEU A 171 -2.62 -3.23 -7.21
CA LEU A 171 -3.44 -3.90 -8.21
C LEU A 171 -2.91 -3.46 -9.57
N VAL A 172 -2.14 -4.33 -10.23
CA VAL A 172 -1.78 -4.15 -11.63
C VAL A 172 -3.10 -4.07 -12.40
N SER A 173 -3.49 -2.85 -12.75
CA SER A 173 -4.63 -2.63 -13.64
C SER A 173 -4.36 -3.46 -14.89
N SER A 174 -5.17 -4.48 -15.13
CA SER A 174 -5.17 -5.27 -16.38
C SER A 174 -5.67 -4.44 -17.58
N ARG A 175 -5.47 -3.12 -17.56
CA ARG A 175 -5.77 -2.24 -18.68
C ARG A 175 -4.64 -2.37 -19.71
N GLY A 176 -4.85 -3.32 -20.62
CA GLY A 176 -4.34 -3.27 -21.99
C GLY A 176 -2.84 -3.46 -22.15
N ARG A 177 -2.37 -4.71 -22.09
CA ARG A 177 -1.23 -5.08 -22.93
C ARG A 177 -1.71 -4.94 -24.39
N PRO A 178 -1.15 -4.05 -25.22
CA PRO A 178 -1.48 -4.07 -26.63
C PRO A 178 -1.15 -5.47 -27.18
N PRO A 179 -2.01 -6.07 -28.03
CA PRO A 179 -1.69 -7.35 -28.64
C PRO A 179 -0.33 -7.23 -29.33
N ALA A 180 0.54 -8.21 -29.08
CA ALA A 180 1.84 -8.26 -29.72
C ALA A 180 1.64 -8.11 -31.24
N PRO A 181 2.47 -7.30 -31.92
CA PRO A 181 2.38 -7.20 -33.37
C PRO A 181 2.54 -8.61 -33.97
N PRO A 182 1.75 -8.97 -34.99
CA PRO A 182 1.82 -10.28 -35.59
C PRO A 182 3.25 -10.54 -36.09
N ALA A 183 3.82 -11.67 -35.70
CA ALA A 183 5.15 -12.08 -36.09
C ALA A 183 5.27 -12.08 -37.62
N SER A 184 6.19 -11.26 -38.14
CA SER A 184 6.54 -11.24 -39.55
C SER A 184 6.97 -12.63 -40.00
N ARG A 185 6.21 -13.24 -40.91
CA ARG A 185 6.57 -14.50 -41.56
C ARG A 185 7.95 -14.37 -42.21
N PRO A 186 8.87 -15.34 -42.04
CA PRO A 186 10.16 -15.30 -42.70
C PRO A 186 9.96 -15.41 -44.22
N ARG A 187 10.36 -14.37 -44.96
CA ARG A 187 10.48 -14.44 -46.42
C ARG A 187 11.57 -15.45 -46.75
N GLY A 188 11.16 -16.57 -47.34
CA GLY A 188 12.06 -17.65 -47.76
C GLY A 188 13.15 -17.16 -48.70
N ARG A 189 14.37 -17.61 -48.42
CA ARG A 189 15.53 -17.58 -49.34
C ARG A 189 15.16 -18.26 -50.66
N ARG A 190 15.14 -17.51 -51.76
CA ARG A 190 15.32 -18.08 -53.10
C ARG A 190 16.81 -18.33 -53.34
N ARG A 191 17.22 -19.61 -53.35
CA ARG A 191 18.34 -20.11 -54.17
C ARG A 191 17.76 -20.26 -55.58
N GLY A 192 18.31 -19.70 -56.65
CA GLY A 192 19.67 -19.92 -57.14
C GLY A 192 19.63 -21.09 -58.13
N ARG A 193 19.42 -20.79 -59.42
CA ARG A 193 19.82 -21.60 -60.57
C ARG A 193 20.03 -20.66 -61.75
#